data_AF-A0A256WIJ4-F1
#
_entry.id   AF-A0A256WIJ4-F1
#
_cell.length_a   1.000
_cell.length_b   1.000
_cell.length_c   1.000
_cell.angle_alpha   90.00
_cell.angle_beta   90.00
_cell.angle_gamma   90.00
#
_symmetry.space_group_name_H-M   'P 1'
#
loop_
_entity.id
_entity.type
_entity.pdbx_description
1 polymer ?
#
loop_
_entity_poly.entity_id
_entity_poly.type
_entity_poly.pdbx_seq_one_letter_code
_entity_poly.pdbx_strand_id
1 'polypeptide(L)'
;MINSSIVLFFGFFIFTFSQFGGTESMGYLISFTLLVALLSNLFLLPSLLLTLDKRLTTRQFKEPLIDVFDEEEDEDMGALRIEGKKE
;
A
#
# COMPACT_ATOMS: atom_id res chain seq x y z
N MET A 1 6.05 -17.70 -2.98
CA MET A 1 6.82 -17.18 -4.13
C MET A 1 8.30 -17.57 -4.08
N ILE A 2 8.98 -17.41 -2.94
CA ILE A 2 10.44 -17.63 -2.80
C ILE A 2 10.91 -18.97 -3.41
N ASN A 3 10.27 -20.10 -3.07
CA ASN A 3 10.66 -21.42 -3.61
C ASN A 3 10.55 -21.51 -5.13
N SER A 4 9.45 -21.05 -5.74
CA SER A 4 9.30 -21.03 -7.20
C SER A 4 10.29 -20.07 -7.87
N SER A 5 10.55 -18.92 -7.27
CA SER A 5 11.50 -17.94 -7.81
C SER A 5 12.95 -18.42 -7.74
N ILE A 6 13.31 -19.20 -6.72
CA ILE A 6 14.61 -19.87 -6.61
C ILE A 6 14.79 -20.88 -7.75
N VAL A 7 13.79 -21.74 -7.97
CA VAL A 7 13.82 -22.71 -9.07
C VAL A 7 13.94 -22.01 -10.42
N LEU A 8 13.23 -20.90 -10.62
CA LEU A 8 13.30 -20.10 -11.84
C LEU A 8 14.69 -19.49 -12.05
N PHE A 9 15.26 -18.85 -11.03
CA PHE A 9 16.61 -18.29 -11.09
C PHE A 9 17.64 -19.35 -11.47
N PHE A 10 17.65 -20.50 -10.80
CA PHE A 10 18.58 -21.59 -11.14
C PHE A 10 18.30 -22.20 -12.52
N GLY A 11 17.04 -22.27 -12.96
CA GLY A 11 16.67 -22.76 -14.29
C GLY A 11 17.25 -21.91 -15.42
N PHE A 12 17.28 -20.59 -15.25
CA PHE A 12 17.91 -19.67 -16.22
C PHE A 12 19.40 -19.48 -16.01
N PHE A 13 19.90 -19.69 -14.77
CA PHE A 13 21.32 -19.64 -14.45
C PHE A 13 22.12 -20.75 -15.16
N ILE A 14 21.48 -21.87 -15.52
CA ILE A 14 22.14 -22.93 -16.30
C ILE A 14 22.54 -22.44 -17.70
N PHE A 15 21.85 -21.44 -18.26
CA PHE A 15 22.18 -20.88 -19.59
C PHE A 15 23.53 -20.15 -19.61
N THR A 16 24.03 -19.74 -18.46
CA THR A 16 25.36 -19.15 -18.31
C THR A 16 26.50 -20.13 -18.60
N PHE A 17 26.25 -21.45 -18.53
CA PHE A 17 27.25 -22.47 -18.87
C PHE A 17 27.23 -22.86 -20.37
N SER A 18 26.43 -22.18 -21.19
CA SER A 18 26.33 -22.48 -22.61
C SER A 18 27.62 -22.12 -23.36
N GLN A 19 28.07 -22.99 -24.27
CA GLN A 19 29.20 -22.68 -25.17
C GLN A 19 28.82 -21.83 -26.38
N PHE A 20 27.53 -21.55 -26.56
CA PHE A 20 27.07 -20.62 -27.58
C PHE A 20 26.99 -19.21 -26.98
N GLY A 21 27.90 -18.32 -27.36
CA GLY A 21 28.05 -17.01 -26.72
C GLY A 21 26.79 -16.15 -26.70
N GLY A 22 25.89 -16.31 -27.68
CA GLY A 22 24.58 -15.65 -27.67
C GLY A 22 23.67 -16.11 -26.53
N THR A 23 23.67 -17.41 -26.23
CA THR A 23 22.89 -18.01 -25.13
C THR A 23 23.52 -17.71 -23.79
N GLU A 24 24.85 -17.71 -23.70
CA GLU A 24 25.58 -17.30 -22.50
C GLU A 24 25.24 -15.84 -22.11
N SER A 25 25.29 -14.93 -23.09
CA SER A 25 24.93 -13.52 -22.89
C SER A 25 23.49 -13.34 -22.41
N MET A 26 22.55 -14.10 -23.02
CA MET A 26 21.16 -14.13 -22.57
C MET A 26 21.04 -14.70 -21.15
N GLY A 27 21.82 -15.72 -20.80
CA GLY A 27 21.86 -16.30 -19.45
C GLY A 27 22.23 -15.27 -18.38
N TYR A 28 23.26 -14.47 -18.61
CA TYR A 28 23.64 -13.37 -17.71
C TYR A 28 22.54 -12.32 -17.57
N LEU A 29 21.97 -11.87 -18.70
CA LEU A 29 20.92 -10.85 -18.71
C LEU A 29 19.66 -11.30 -17.97
N ILE A 30 19.21 -12.53 -18.24
CA ILE A 30 17.99 -13.08 -17.63
C ILE A 30 18.21 -13.32 -16.14
N SER A 31 19.35 -13.90 -15.74
CA SER A 31 19.66 -14.13 -14.33
C SER A 31 19.69 -12.83 -13.53
N PHE A 32 20.32 -11.78 -14.07
CA PHE A 32 20.33 -10.46 -13.46
C PHE A 32 18.91 -9.86 -13.35
N THR A 33 18.12 -9.97 -14.42
CA THR A 33 16.73 -9.48 -14.42
C THR A 33 15.89 -10.18 -13.37
N LEU A 34 16.05 -11.50 -13.21
CA LEU A 34 15.33 -12.28 -12.19
C LEU A 34 15.72 -11.90 -10.77
N LEU A 35 17.01 -11.60 -10.53
CA LEU A 35 17.46 -11.07 -9.25
C LEU A 35 16.76 -9.75 -8.91
N VAL A 36 16.71 -8.82 -9.87
CA VAL A 36 16.03 -7.53 -9.70
C VAL A 36 14.52 -7.70 -9.53
N ALA A 37 13.90 -8.63 -10.27
CA ALA A 37 12.49 -8.94 -10.14
C ALA A 37 12.14 -9.50 -8.75
N LEU A 38 12.99 -10.38 -8.21
CA LEU A 38 12.87 -10.91 -6.86
C LEU A 38 12.92 -9.81 -5.79
N LEU A 39 13.90 -8.91 -5.91
CA LEU A 39 14.02 -7.75 -5.03
C LEU A 39 12.81 -6.82 -5.16
N SER A 40 12.32 -6.59 -6.38
CA SER A 40 11.14 -5.78 -6.62
C SER A 40 9.90 -6.36 -5.95
N ASN A 41 9.68 -7.67 -6.05
CA ASN A 41 8.54 -8.31 -5.43
C ASN A 41 8.57 -8.21 -3.89
N LEU A 42 9.75 -8.14 -3.28
CA LEU A 42 9.90 -8.07 -1.83
C LEU A 42 9.87 -6.63 -1.29
N PHE A 43 10.45 -5.67 -2.02
CA PHE A 43 10.63 -4.30 -1.54
C PHE A 43 9.85 -3.28 -2.35
N LEU A 44 10.03 -3.29 -3.67
CA LEU A 44 9.49 -2.25 -4.55
C LEU A 44 7.96 -2.31 -4.61
N LEU A 45 7.40 -3.51 -4.72
CA LEU A 45 5.97 -3.75 -4.82
C LEU A 45 5.20 -3.33 -3.56
N PRO A 46 5.57 -3.74 -2.33
CA PRO A 46 4.91 -3.23 -1.12
C PRO A 46 5.14 -1.74 -0.90
N SER A 47 6.34 -1.21 -1.21
CA SER A 47 6.61 0.23 -1.13
C SER A 47 5.74 1.03 -2.10
N LEU A 48 5.56 0.54 -3.32
CA LEU A 48 4.70 1.16 -4.32
C LEU A 48 3.24 1.11 -3.88
N LEU A 49 2.78 -0.03 -3.36
CA LEU A 49 1.42 -0.20 -2.86
C LEU A 49 1.12 0.80 -1.73
N LEU A 50 2.01 0.91 -0.73
CA LEU A 50 1.84 1.84 0.40
C LEU A 50 1.87 3.31 -0.05
N THR A 51 2.73 3.64 -1.01
CA THR A 51 2.82 5.01 -1.54
C THR A 51 1.59 5.36 -2.35
N LEU A 52 1.10 4.42 -3.16
CA LEU A 52 -0.07 4.59 -4.00
C LEU A 52 -1.35 4.67 -3.14
N ASP A 53 -1.46 3.84 -2.11
CA ASP A 53 -2.54 3.90 -1.12
C ASP A 53 -2.59 5.28 -0.43
N LYS A 54 -1.47 5.79 0.09
CA LYS A 54 -1.42 7.16 0.64
C LYS A 54 -1.80 8.22 -0.39
N ARG A 55 -1.39 8.08 -1.66
CA ARG A 55 -1.71 9.04 -2.73
C ARG A 55 -3.20 9.03 -3.10
N LEU A 56 -3.83 7.84 -3.15
CA LEU A 56 -5.22 7.66 -3.55
C LEU A 56 -6.20 7.89 -2.37
N THR A 57 -5.94 7.31 -1.20
CA THR A 57 -6.79 7.43 0.00
C THR A 57 -6.86 8.85 0.55
N THR A 58 -5.78 9.64 0.46
CA THR A 58 -5.77 11.06 0.89
C THR A 58 -6.68 11.95 0.03
N ARG A 59 -7.08 11.52 -1.17
CA ARG A 59 -7.95 12.30 -2.06
C ARG A 59 -9.43 12.00 -1.89
N GLN A 60 -9.78 10.83 -1.37
CA GLN A 60 -11.19 10.39 -1.25
C GLN A 60 -11.70 10.33 0.20
N PHE A 61 -10.82 10.44 1.21
CA PHE A 61 -11.18 10.28 2.62
C PHE A 61 -10.78 11.45 3.54
N LYS A 62 -10.39 12.61 2.98
CA LYS A 62 -9.99 13.78 3.79
C LYS A 62 -11.15 14.68 4.23
N GLU A 63 -12.38 14.36 3.86
CA GLU A 63 -13.57 14.90 4.52
C GLU A 63 -14.38 13.69 5.03
N PRO A 64 -14.54 13.54 6.35
CA PRO A 64 -15.54 12.62 6.85
C PRO A 64 -16.88 13.16 6.36
N LEU A 65 -17.50 12.47 5.38
CA LEU A 65 -18.85 12.76 4.90
C LEU A 65 -19.92 12.30 5.93
N ILE A 66 -19.53 12.25 7.20
CA ILE A 66 -20.30 11.78 8.33
C ILE A 66 -20.06 12.80 9.44
N ASP A 67 -20.89 13.83 9.40
CA ASP A 67 -21.25 14.72 10.50
C ASP A 67 -22.06 13.90 11.52
N VAL A 68 -21.41 12.92 12.15
CA VAL A 68 -21.95 12.17 13.28
C VAL A 68 -21.02 12.50 14.41
N PHE A 69 -21.26 13.63 15.07
CA PHE A 69 -21.24 13.85 16.51
C PHE A 69 -21.57 15.32 16.75
N ASP A 70 -22.83 15.69 16.52
CA ASP A 70 -23.46 16.75 17.32
C ASP A 70 -24.54 16.07 18.18
N GLU A 71 -24.10 15.09 18.99
CA GLU A 71 -24.81 14.63 20.18
C GLU A 71 -24.24 15.36 21.43
N GLU A 72 -23.73 16.59 21.23
CA GLU A 72 -23.38 17.54 22.30
C GLU A 72 -24.15 18.86 22.11
N GLU A 73 -25.43 18.81 21.71
CA GLU A 73 -26.39 19.78 22.27
C GLU A 73 -26.65 19.37 23.72
N ASP A 74 -25.60 19.57 24.53
CA ASP A 74 -25.65 19.58 25.98
C ASP A 74 -26.88 20.38 26.40
N GLU A 75 -27.69 19.76 27.25
CA GLU A 75 -28.83 20.35 27.91
C GLU A 75 -28.49 21.77 28.41
N ASP A 76 -28.90 22.81 27.67
CA ASP A 76 -28.90 24.19 28.20
C ASP A 76 -30.08 24.33 29.17
N MET A 77 -29.98 23.58 30.27
CA MET A 77 -30.86 23.58 31.44
C MET A 77 -30.58 24.83 32.30
N GLY A 78 -30.33 25.98 31.66
CA GLY A 78 -29.76 27.17 32.30
C GLY A 78 -30.59 28.46 32.19
N ALA A 79 -31.62 28.55 31.35
CA ALA A 79 -32.26 29.85 31.11
C ALA A 79 -33.74 29.84 30.68
N LEU A 80 -34.65 29.32 31.51
CA LEU A 80 -36.06 29.75 31.45
C LEU A 80 -36.54 30.20 32.84
N ARG A 81 -36.44 31.52 33.00
CA ARG A 81 -36.80 32.33 34.17
C ARG A 81 -38.20 31.99 34.67
N ILE A 82 -38.29 31.72 35.97
CA ILE A 82 -39.53 31.82 36.73
C ILE A 82 -39.90 33.29 36.81
N GLU A 83 -41.03 33.67 36.22
CA GLU A 83 -41.72 34.92 36.57
C GLU A 83 -43.18 34.62 36.89
N GLY A 84 -43.37 33.95 38.03
CA GLY A 84 -44.64 33.91 38.74
C GLY A 84 -44.57 34.86 39.94
N LYS A 85 -45.20 36.03 39.82
CA LYS A 85 -45.56 36.90 40.96
C LYS A 85 -46.91 37.55 40.60
N LYS A 86 -48.02 37.03 41.16
CA LYS A 86 -48.84 37.65 42.24
C LYS A 86 -49.07 39.15 41.98
N GLU A 87 -50.28 39.65 41.75
CA GLU A 87 -51.58 39.41 42.42
C GLU A 87 -52.75 39.38 41.43
#